data_AF-A0A2V7QNA9-F1
#
_entry.id   AF-A0A2V7QNA9-F1
#
_cell.length_a   1.000
_cell.length_b   1.000
_cell.length_c   1.000
_cell.angle_alpha   90.00
_cell.angle_beta   90.00
_cell.angle_gamma   90.00
#
_symmetry.space_group_name_H-M   'P 1'
#
loop_
_entity.id
_entity.type
_entity.pdbx_description
1 polymer ?
#
loop_
_entity_poly.entity_id
_entity_poly.type
_entity_poly.pdbx_seq_one_letter_code
_entity_poly.pdbx_strand_id
1 'polypeptide(L)'
;TGTIRPAGVFSHQNVYANVVTSFRIWWVSLFYVVAMVALGLHLFHGAWSSVRSIGMSPPSPQPLHRRISLVIAILVWAAFTAVPVAVFAGIVR
;
A
#
# COMPACT_ATOMS: atom_id res chain seq x y z
N THR A 1 -19.68 21.27 -14.66
CA THR A 1 -18.26 21.66 -14.48
C THR A 1 -17.82 21.32 -13.07
N GLY A 2 -17.24 20.13 -12.82
CA GLY A 2 -17.07 19.63 -11.45
C GLY A 2 -15.86 18.72 -11.28
N THR A 3 -14.65 19.25 -11.44
CA THR A 3 -13.43 18.53 -11.06
C THR A 3 -13.02 18.93 -9.65
N ILE A 4 -13.16 18.01 -8.70
CA ILE A 4 -12.63 18.20 -7.35
C ILE A 4 -11.12 17.99 -7.44
N ARG A 5 -10.33 19.03 -7.16
CA ARG A 5 -8.86 18.99 -7.11
C ARG A 5 -8.38 19.32 -5.69
N PRO A 6 -8.44 18.35 -4.75
CA PRO A 6 -8.13 18.61 -3.35
C PRO A 6 -6.70 19.15 -3.17
N ALA A 7 -5.75 18.64 -3.97
CA ALA A 7 -4.32 18.94 -3.89
C ALA A 7 -3.89 20.18 -4.69
N GLY A 8 -4.82 20.91 -5.31
CA GLY A 8 -4.53 22.09 -6.14
C GLY A 8 -4.15 21.74 -7.58
N VAL A 9 -3.22 22.51 -8.16
CA VAL A 9 -2.82 22.39 -9.57
C VAL A 9 -1.80 21.26 -9.72
N PHE A 10 -2.16 20.24 -10.49
CA PHE A 10 -1.27 19.14 -10.85
C PHE A 10 -0.21 19.61 -11.86
N SER A 11 1.07 19.31 -11.60
CA SER A 11 2.17 19.60 -12.52
C SER A 11 2.81 18.32 -13.05
N HIS A 12 2.80 18.12 -14.37
CA HIS A 12 3.46 16.96 -15.00
C HIS A 12 4.98 16.96 -14.78
N GLN A 13 5.58 18.12 -14.54
CA GLN A 13 7.03 18.29 -14.37
C GLN A 13 7.48 18.20 -12.91
N ASN A 14 6.55 18.25 -11.94
CA ASN A 14 6.88 18.26 -10.52
C ASN A 14 6.12 17.15 -9.76
N VAL A 15 6.59 15.91 -9.94
CA VAL A 15 6.01 14.71 -9.31
C VAL A 15 6.10 14.78 -7.79
N TYR A 16 7.20 15.30 -7.25
CA TYR A 16 7.40 15.44 -5.81
C TYR A 16 6.32 16.32 -5.17
N ALA A 17 6.09 17.52 -5.72
CA ALA A 17 5.07 18.42 -5.22
C ALA A 17 3.68 17.78 -5.27
N ASN A 18 3.32 17.10 -6.37
CA ASN A 18 2.01 16.45 -6.49
C ASN A 18 1.78 15.41 -5.39
N VAL A 19 2.80 14.62 -5.04
CA VAL A 19 2.70 13.59 -4.00
C VAL A 19 2.54 14.24 -2.63
N VAL A 20 3.39 15.21 -2.30
CA VAL A 20 3.36 15.87 -1.00
C VAL A 20 2.06 16.66 -0.80
N THR A 21 1.60 17.41 -1.80
CA THR A 21 0.36 18.19 -1.70
C THR A 21 -0.87 17.29 -1.57
N SER A 22 -0.87 16.13 -2.25
CA SER A 22 -1.96 15.14 -2.14
C SER A 22 -2.01 14.50 -0.77
N PHE A 23 -0.86 14.08 -0.21
CA PHE A 23 -0.80 13.40 1.08
C PHE A 23 -0.82 14.33 2.29
N ARG A 24 -0.80 15.65 2.12
CA ARG A 24 -1.10 16.60 3.20
C ARG A 24 -2.59 16.64 3.56
N ILE A 25 -3.45 16.11 2.71
CA ILE A 25 -4.89 16.12 2.91
C ILE A 25 -5.29 14.92 3.76
N TRP A 26 -5.74 15.17 4.99
CA TRP A 26 -5.93 14.13 6.01
C TRP A 26 -6.84 12.99 5.58
N TRP A 27 -7.96 13.29 4.91
CA TRP A 27 -8.92 12.28 4.49
C TRP A 27 -8.40 11.46 3.30
N VAL A 28 -7.60 12.06 2.40
CA VAL A 28 -6.95 11.36 1.29
C VAL A 28 -5.91 10.38 1.83
N SER A 29 -5.09 10.82 2.77
CA SER A 29 -4.07 9.97 3.39
C SER A 29 -4.69 8.86 4.22
N LEU A 30 -5.74 9.16 5.00
CA LEU A 30 -6.47 8.12 5.74
C LEU A 30 -7.06 7.07 4.80
N PHE A 31 -7.72 7.51 3.72
CA PHE A 31 -8.28 6.60 2.72
C PHE A 31 -7.20 5.73 2.08
N TYR A 32 -6.05 6.32 1.74
CA TYR A 32 -4.91 5.58 1.20
C TYR A 32 -4.40 4.51 2.17
N VAL A 33 -4.25 4.84 3.46
CA VAL A 33 -3.81 3.88 4.49
C VAL A 33 -4.79 2.71 4.59
N VAL A 34 -6.10 2.98 4.60
CA VAL A 34 -7.14 1.93 4.61
C VAL A 34 -7.06 1.07 3.35
N ALA A 35 -6.90 1.69 2.17
CA ALA A 35 -6.73 0.96 0.92
C ALA A 35 -5.48 0.07 0.93
N MET A 36 -4.38 0.54 1.55
CA MET A 36 -3.18 -0.26 1.71
C MET A 36 -3.40 -1.47 2.63
N VAL A 37 -4.19 -1.34 3.70
CA VAL A 37 -4.57 -2.50 4.54
C VAL A 37 -5.32 -3.55 3.72
N ALA A 38 -6.28 -3.13 2.89
CA ALA A 38 -7.00 -4.03 1.99
C ALA A 38 -6.05 -4.71 0.98
N LEU A 39 -5.09 -3.97 0.41
CA LEU A 39 -4.05 -4.53 -0.46
C LEU A 39 -3.17 -5.55 0.26
N GLY A 40 -2.77 -5.28 1.51
CA GLY A 40 -2.00 -6.22 2.32
C GLY A 40 -2.75 -7.54 2.54
N LEU A 41 -4.04 -7.48 2.88
CA LEU A 41 -4.89 -8.66 2.99
C LEU A 41 -5.02 -9.41 1.66
N HIS A 42 -5.22 -8.67 0.56
CA HIS A 42 -5.30 -9.24 -0.79
C HIS A 42 -4.01 -9.98 -1.18
N LEU A 43 -2.84 -9.39 -0.92
CA LEU A 43 -1.54 -10.03 -1.20
C LEU A 43 -1.32 -11.26 -0.33
N PHE A 44 -1.67 -11.20 0.96
CA PHE A 44 -1.56 -12.35 1.85
C PHE A 44 -2.43 -13.53 1.35
N HIS A 45 -3.70 -13.26 1.02
CA HIS A 45 -4.62 -14.27 0.50
C HIS A 45 -4.23 -14.79 -0.89
N GLY A 46 -3.88 -13.88 -1.80
CA GLY A 46 -3.49 -14.19 -3.17
C GLY A 46 -2.20 -15.01 -3.22
N ALA A 47 -1.13 -14.55 -2.56
CA ALA A 47 0.14 -15.27 -2.54
C ALA A 47 0.00 -16.65 -1.90
N TRP A 48 -0.82 -16.80 -0.85
CA TRP A 48 -1.12 -18.10 -0.28
C TRP A 48 -1.84 -19.03 -1.27
N SER A 49 -2.84 -18.52 -1.98
CA SER A 49 -3.59 -19.28 -2.99
C SER A 49 -2.70 -19.70 -4.17
N SER A 50 -1.91 -18.77 -4.72
CA SER A 50 -1.06 -19.00 -5.88
C SER A 50 -0.03 -20.11 -5.67
N VAL A 51 0.59 -20.17 -4.48
CA VAL A 51 1.56 -21.23 -4.14
C VAL A 51 0.91 -22.62 -4.15
N ARG A 52 -0.38 -22.72 -3.81
CA ARG A 52 -1.14 -23.97 -3.90
C ARG A 52 -1.48 -24.30 -5.35
N SER A 53 -1.88 -23.31 -6.15
CA SER A 53 -2.24 -23.50 -7.56
C SER A 53 -1.10 -24.04 -8.43
N ILE A 54 0.14 -23.66 -8.13
CA ILE A 54 1.33 -24.12 -8.88
C ILE A 54 1.92 -25.44 -8.35
N GLY A 55 1.24 -26.11 -7.41
CA GLY A 55 1.65 -27.42 -6.89
C GLY A 55 2.84 -27.41 -5.92
N MET A 56 3.33 -26.25 -5.51
CA MET A 56 4.51 -26.10 -4.63
C MET A 56 4.21 -26.32 -3.14
N SER A 57 3.08 -26.94 -2.79
CA SER A 57 2.61 -27.05 -1.41
C SER A 57 2.35 -28.50 -0.98
N PRO A 58 3.33 -29.19 -0.39
CA PRO A 58 3.09 -30.47 0.28
C PRO A 58 2.23 -30.27 1.56
N PRO A 59 1.41 -31.25 1.96
CA PRO A 59 0.62 -31.18 3.18
C PRO A 59 1.56 -31.13 4.39
N SER A 60 1.66 -29.97 5.02
CA SER A 60 2.46 -29.74 6.22
C SER A 60 1.61 -29.05 7.30
N PRO A 61 1.75 -29.45 8.57
CA PRO A 61 1.09 -28.79 9.69
C PRO A 61 1.60 -27.34 9.92
N GLN A 62 2.77 -26.99 9.37
CA GLN A 62 3.36 -25.65 9.46
C GLN A 62 3.84 -25.17 8.07
N PRO A 63 2.93 -24.68 7.21
CA PRO A 63 3.30 -24.27 5.87
C PRO A 63 4.19 -23.02 5.85
N LEU A 64 5.46 -23.18 5.45
CA LEU A 64 6.42 -22.07 5.29
C LEU A 64 5.89 -20.97 4.35
N HIS A 65 5.14 -21.35 3.32
CA HIS A 65 4.54 -20.41 2.38
C HIS A 65 3.56 -19.42 3.02
N ARG A 66 2.87 -19.78 4.12
CA ARG A 66 2.01 -18.84 4.86
C ARG A 66 2.84 -17.72 5.49
N ARG A 67 4.03 -18.04 6.00
CA ARG A 67 4.95 -17.07 6.59
C ARG A 67 5.55 -16.16 5.52
N ILE A 68 5.93 -16.70 4.37
CA ILE A 68 6.44 -15.93 3.23
C ILE A 68 5.38 -14.95 2.71
N SER A 69 4.15 -15.42 2.47
CA SER A 69 3.04 -14.56 2.03
C SER A 69 2.76 -13.44 3.02
N LEU A 70 2.83 -13.73 4.33
CA LEU A 70 2.64 -12.73 5.38
C LEU A 70 3.78 -11.70 5.39
N VAL A 71 5.03 -12.13 5.25
CA VAL A 71 6.18 -11.21 5.19
C VAL A 71 6.06 -10.29 3.97
N ILE A 72 5.75 -10.82 2.80
CA ILE A 72 5.56 -10.02 1.58
C ILE A 72 4.44 -9.00 1.78
N ALA A 73 3.28 -9.44 2.30
CA ALA A 73 2.15 -8.56 2.55
C ALA A 73 2.50 -7.41 3.51
N ILE A 74 3.18 -7.70 4.63
CA ILE A 74 3.58 -6.68 5.60
C ILE A 74 4.63 -5.73 5.03
N LEU A 75 5.64 -6.24 4.31
CA LEU A 75 6.68 -5.42 3.71
C LEU A 75 6.10 -4.42 2.70
N VAL A 76 5.25 -4.89 1.78
CA VAL A 76 4.59 -4.03 0.79
C VAL A 76 3.69 -3.01 1.50
N TRP A 77 2.83 -3.48 2.41
CA TRP A 77 1.94 -2.59 3.15
C TRP A 77 2.71 -1.49 3.90
N ALA A 78 3.75 -1.84 4.64
CA ALA A 78 4.53 -0.90 5.43
C ALA A 78 5.32 0.08 4.54
N ALA A 79 5.95 -0.41 3.47
CA ALA A 79 6.72 0.43 2.56
C ALA A 79 5.86 1.52 1.90
N PHE A 80 4.67 1.16 1.40
CA PHE A 80 3.77 2.13 0.78
C PHE A 80 3.06 3.03 1.79
N THR A 81 2.71 2.50 2.97
CA THR A 81 2.11 3.29 4.05
C THR A 81 3.09 4.30 4.67
N ALA A 82 4.40 4.01 4.65
CA ALA A 82 5.41 4.90 5.18
C ALA A 82 5.43 6.27 4.49
N VAL A 83 5.13 6.34 3.19
CA VAL A 83 5.14 7.60 2.41
C VAL A 83 4.11 8.61 2.91
N PRO A 84 2.80 8.34 2.92
CA PRO A 84 1.81 9.30 3.43
C PRO A 84 2.01 9.59 4.92
N VAL A 85 2.45 8.61 5.73
CA VAL A 85 2.75 8.82 7.15
C VAL A 85 3.93 9.78 7.33
N ALA A 86 4.99 9.66 6.52
CA ALA A 86 6.15 10.56 6.59
C ALA A 86 5.81 11.99 6.13
N VAL A 87 4.93 12.13 5.13
CA VAL A 87 4.39 13.44 4.72
C VAL A 87 3.54 14.04 5.84
N PHE A 88 2.67 13.24 6.47
CA PHE A 88 1.84 13.71 7.59
C PHE A 88 2.64 14.09 8.82
N ALA A 89 3.69 13.34 9.14
CA ALA A 89 4.60 13.62 10.25
C ALA A 89 5.52 14.83 9.99
N GLY A 90 5.47 15.44 8.79
CA GLY A 90 6.28 16.60 8.43
C GLY A 90 7.77 16.31 8.20
N ILE A 91 8.12 15.01 8.09
CA ILE A 91 9.46 14.52 7.76
C ILE A 91 9.76 14.80 6.28
N VAL A 92 8.75 14.66 5.41
CA VAL A 92 8.81 14.96 3.97
C VAL A 92 7.99 16.22 3.68
N ARG A 93 8.54 17.19 2.92
CA ARG A 93 7.96 18.53 2.76
C ARG A 93 8.01 19.10 1.36
#